data_AF-A0A380RF93-F1
#
_entry.id   AF-A0A380RF93-F1
#
_cell.length_a   1.000
_cell.length_b   1.000
_cell.length_c   1.000
_cell.angle_alpha   90.00
_cell.angle_beta   90.00
_cell.angle_gamma   90.00
#
_symmetry.space_group_name_H-M   'P 1'
#
loop_
_entity.id
_entity.type
_entity.pdbx_description
1 polymer ?
#
loop_
_entity_poly.entity_id
_entity_poly.type
_entity_poly.pdbx_seq_one_letter_code
_entity_poly.pdbx_strand_id
1 'polypeptide(L)' 'MELNPIIKLALVDIDFIGRYQRLSDEYSAEKVPSKERLVYVDGDEVFEMLSKLGYESSFDLRKKFFKIKEEHLGNS' A
#
# COMPACT_ATOMS: atom_id res chain seq x y z
N MET A 1 9.03 -20.38 9.73
CA MET A 1 7.55 -20.22 9.77
C MET A 1 7.05 -20.34 8.35
N GLU A 2 6.04 -21.17 8.12
CA GLU A 2 5.37 -21.23 6.82
C GLU A 2 4.21 -20.23 6.78
N LEU A 3 4.00 -19.63 5.61
CA LEU A 3 2.89 -18.70 5.39
C LEU A 3 1.56 -19.46 5.41
N ASN A 4 0.51 -18.88 5.99
CA ASN A 4 -0.82 -19.46 5.91
C ASN A 4 -1.20 -19.71 4.43
N PRO A 5 -1.69 -20.91 4.06
CA PRO A 5 -1.98 -21.26 2.66
C PRO A 5 -2.94 -20.30 1.95
N ILE A 6 -3.95 -19.78 2.66
CA ILE A 6 -4.92 -18.80 2.11
C ILE A 6 -4.21 -17.49 1.78
N ILE A 7 -3.30 -17.03 2.66
CA ILE A 7 -2.50 -15.83 2.41
C ILE A 7 -1.56 -16.05 1.22
N LYS A 8 -0.93 -17.23 1.13
CA LYS A 8 -0.04 -17.56 0.03
C LYS A 8 -0.77 -17.54 -1.31
N LEU A 9 -1.95 -18.16 -1.39
CA LEU A 9 -2.78 -18.14 -2.59
C LEU A 9 -3.17 -16.70 -2.96
N ALA A 10 -3.69 -15.93 -2.01
CA ALA A 10 -4.06 -14.54 -2.26
C ALA A 10 -2.90 -13.69 -2.80
N LEU A 11 -1.68 -13.88 -2.29
CA LEU A 11 -0.48 -13.17 -2.77
C LEU A 11 -0.09 -13.59 -4.20
N VAL A 12 -0.27 -14.87 -4.54
CA VAL A 12 -0.03 -15.38 -5.89
C VAL A 12 -1.08 -14.84 -6.86
N ASP A 13 -2.36 -14.85 -6.46
CA ASP A 13 -3.48 -14.40 -7.30
C ASP A 13 -3.36 -12.92 -7.69
N ILE A 14 -2.81 -12.09 -6.80
CA ILE A 14 -2.55 -10.67 -7.09
C ILE A 14 -1.22 -10.42 -7.81
N ASP A 15 -0.48 -11.46 -8.21
CA ASP A 15 0.88 -11.33 -8.76
C ASP A 15 1.78 -10.43 -7.89
N PHE A 16 1.79 -10.70 -6.58
CA PHE A 16 2.45 -9.84 -5.60
C PHE A 16 3.91 -9.58 -5.95
N ILE A 17 4.65 -10.62 -6.35
CA ILE A 17 6.07 -10.52 -6.70
C ILE A 17 6.27 -9.63 -7.94
N GLY A 18 5.51 -9.85 -9.02
CA GLY A 18 5.65 -9.06 -10.23
C GLY A 18 5.29 -7.59 -10.02
N ARG A 19 4.21 -7.32 -9.27
CA ARG A 19 3.82 -5.94 -8.90
C ARG A 19 4.86 -5.26 -8.02
N TYR A 20 5.36 -5.97 -7.02
CA TYR A 20 6.39 -5.46 -6.12
C TYR A 20 7.68 -5.13 -6.87
N GLN A 21 8.15 -6.01 -7.75
CA GLN A 21 9.35 -5.79 -8.55
C GLN A 21 9.22 -4.54 -9.42
N ARG A 22 8.12 -4.38 -10.16
CA ARG A 22 7.89 -3.19 -10.98
C ARG A 22 7.92 -1.90 -10.17
N LEU A 23 7.22 -1.87 -9.04
CA LEU A 23 7.20 -0.69 -8.15
C LEU A 23 8.59 -0.41 -7.57
N SER A 24 9.29 -1.44 -7.12
CA SER A 24 10.65 -1.31 -6.57
C SER A 24 11.63 -0.79 -7.61
N ASP A 25 11.50 -1.22 -8.86
CA ASP A 25 12.38 -0.78 -9.95
C ASP A 25 12.08 0.66 -10.36
N GLU A 26 10.80 1.04 -10.43
CA GLU A 26 10.33 2.39 -10.80
C GLU A 26 10.75 3.43 -9.75
N TYR A 27 10.52 3.12 -8.48
CA TYR A 27 10.80 4.02 -7.36
C TYR A 27 12.12 3.70 -6.63
N SER A 28 13.04 3.02 -7.33
CA SER A 28 14.36 2.68 -6.78
C SER A 28 15.13 3.94 -6.38
N ALA A 29 15.98 3.81 -5.36
CA ALA A 29 16.83 4.91 -4.90
C ALA A 29 17.73 5.46 -6.02
N GLU A 30 18.10 4.66 -7.01
CA GLU A 30 18.89 5.12 -8.16
C GLU A 30 18.11 6.07 -9.07
N LYS A 31 16.79 5.91 -9.17
CA LYS A 31 15.92 6.69 -10.07
C LYS A 31 15.21 7.85 -9.38
N VAL A 32 14.93 7.75 -8.09
CA VAL A 32 14.22 8.79 -7.33
C VAL A 32 15.21 9.73 -6.66
N PRO A 33 15.15 11.06 -6.93
CA PRO A 33 15.97 12.05 -6.24
C PRO A 33 15.81 11.97 -4.72
N SER A 34 16.88 12.12 -3.96
CA SER A 34 16.84 11.99 -2.48
C SER A 34 15.79 12.89 -1.80
N LYS A 35 15.56 14.09 -2.34
CA LYS A 35 14.54 15.05 -1.89
C LYS A 35 13.09 14.60 -2.07
N GLU A 36 12.85 13.62 -2.94
CA GLU A 36 11.53 13.05 -3.26
C GLU A 36 11.32 11.67 -2.62
N ARG A 37 12.35 11.12 -1.97
CA ARG A 37 12.24 9.83 -1.28
C ARG A 37 11.49 10.03 0.04
N LEU A 38 10.51 9.18 0.28
CA LEU A 38 9.88 9.05 1.59
C LEU A 38 10.88 8.36 2.54
N VAL A 39 11.63 9.15 3.31
CA VAL A 39 12.67 8.65 4.23
C VAL A 39 12.06 8.08 5.52
N TYR A 40 10.91 8.59 5.91
CA TYR A 40 10.10 8.12 7.03
C TYR A 40 8.64 8.30 6.64
N VAL A 41 7.82 7.27 6.85
CA VAL A 41 6.38 7.35 6.67
C VAL A 41 5.74 6.80 7.93
N ASP A 42 5.10 7.67 8.70
CA ASP A 42 4.29 7.23 9.83
C ASP A 42 2.83 6.98 9.42
N GLY A 43 2.04 6.48 10.37
CA GLY A 43 0.64 6.16 10.11
C GLY A 43 -0.20 7.39 9.75
N ASP A 44 0.15 8.57 10.26
CA ASP A 44 -0.59 9.80 10.01
C ASP A 44 -0.33 10.30 8.58
N GLU A 45 0.92 10.19 8.10
CA GLU A 45 1.25 10.47 6.70
C GLU A 45 0.53 9.54 5.72
N VAL A 46 0.45 8.24 6.03
CA VAL A 46 -0.35 7.30 5.21
C VAL A 46 -1.82 7.69 5.20
N PHE A 47 -2.37 8.08 6.34
CA PHE A 47 -3.76 8.50 6.45
C PHE A 47 -4.04 9.76 5.62
N GLU A 48 -3.15 10.76 5.68
CA GLU A 48 -3.26 11.99 4.90
C GLU A 48 -3.16 11.72 3.39
N MET A 49 -2.25 10.84 2.97
CA MET A 49 -2.14 10.42 1.57
C MET A 49 -3.42 9.74 1.07
N LEU A 50 -3.98 8.81 1.84
CA LEU A 50 -5.22 8.13 1.49
C LEU A 50 -6.39 9.13 1.39
N SER A 51 -6.50 10.05 2.34
CA SER A 51 -7.52 11.12 2.34
C SER A 51 -7.40 12.04 1.12
N LYS A 52 -6.17 12.48 0.77
CA LYS A 52 -5.91 13.30 -0.44
C LYS A 52 -6.26 12.58 -1.74
N LEU A 53 -6.22 11.25 -1.74
CA LEU A 53 -6.63 10.41 -2.88
C LEU A 53 -8.13 10.08 -2.89
N GLY A 54 -8.91 10.61 -1.94
CA GLY A 54 -10.36 10.38 -1.83
C GLY A 54 -10.74 9.12 -1.07
N TYR A 55 -9.79 8.41 -0.46
CA TYR A 55 -10.09 7.18 0.27
C TYR A 55 -10.45 7.47 1.72
N GLU A 56 -11.64 7.01 2.15
CA GLU A 56 -11.95 6.90 3.57
C GLU A 56 -11.17 5.71 4.15
N SER A 57 -10.27 5.98 5.10
CA SER A 57 -9.44 4.95 5.71
C SER A 57 -9.55 4.92 7.23
N SER A 58 -9.15 3.80 7.84
CA SER A 58 -9.06 3.62 9.29
C SER A 58 -7.94 2.64 9.61
N PHE A 59 -7.22 2.84 10.71
CA PHE A 59 -6.16 1.92 11.11
C PHE A 59 -6.69 0.82 12.03
N ASP A 60 -6.53 -0.45 11.64
CA ASP A 60 -6.86 -1.59 12.50
C ASP A 60 -5.67 -1.93 13.40
N LEU A 61 -5.71 -1.46 14.66
CA LEU A 61 -4.67 -1.70 15.66
C LEU A 61 -4.39 -3.20 15.93
N ARG A 62 -5.40 -4.07 15.77
CA ARG A 62 -5.25 -5.51 16.02
C ARG A 62 -4.49 -6.19 14.90
N LYS A 63 -4.80 -5.81 13.66
CA LYS A 63 -4.15 -6.38 12.47
C LYS A 63 -2.88 -5.63 12.07
N LYS A 64 -2.71 -4.39 12.54
CA LYS A 64 -1.66 -3.43 12.15
C LYS A 64 -1.69 -3.09 10.65
N PHE A 65 -2.88 -2.89 10.09
CA PHE A 65 -3.08 -2.50 8.69
C PHE A 65 -4.13 -1.42 8.55
N PHE A 66 -4.03 -0.61 7.50
CA PHE A 66 -5.09 0.30 7.08
C PHE A 66 -6.24 -0.49 6.43
N LYS A 67 -7.46 -0.15 6.83
CA LYS A 67 -8.69 -0.52 6.14
C LYS A 67 -9.11 0.67 5.31
N ILE A 68 -9.13 0.48 4.01
CA ILE A 68 -9.74 1.41 3.07
C ILE A 68 -11.19 0.96 2.91
N LYS A 69 -12.15 1.84 3.16
CA LYS A 69 -13.52 1.59 2.72
C LYS A 69 -13.51 1.87 1.23
N GLU A 70 -13.88 0.89 0.41
CA GLU A 70 -14.09 1.11 -1.02
C GLU A 70 -15.11 2.25 -1.19
N GLU A 71 -14.65 3.42 -1.61
CA GLU A 71 -15.57 4.44 -2.09
C GLU A 71 -16.15 3.94 -3.41
N HIS A 72 -17.48 3.99 -3.52
CA HIS A 72 -18.17 3.86 -4.79
C HIS A 72 -17.71 5.00 -5.72
N LEU A 73 -16.64 4.79 -6.48
CA LEU A 73 -16.36 5.58 -7.68
C LEU A 73 -17.46 5.24 -8.70
N GLY A 74 -18.61 5.90 -8.53
CA GLY A 74 -19.86 5.67 -9.23
C GLY A 74 -20.79 6.87 -9.17
N ASN A 75 -20.41 7.90 -9.93
CA ASN A 75 -21.24 8.92 -10.58
C ASN A 75 -21.92 10.01 -9.73
N SER A 76 -21.41 11.24 -9.85
CA SER A 76 -22.19 12.46 -10.15
C SER A 76 -21.30 13.49 -10.84
#